data_AF-A0A5E4Y6Y2-F1
#
_entry.id   AF-A0A5E4Y6Y2-F1
#
_cell.length_a   1.000
_cell.length_b   1.000
_cell.length_c   1.000
_cell.angle_alpha   90.00
_cell.angle_beta   90.00
_cell.angle_gamma   90.00
#
_symmetry.space_group_name_H-M   'P 1'
#
loop_
_entity.id
_entity.type
_entity.pdbx_description
1 polymer ?
#
loop_
_entity_poly.entity_id
_entity_poly.type
_entity_poly.pdbx_seq_one_letter_code
_entity_poly.pdbx_strand_id
1 'polypeptide(L)' 'MPHCPQQNGVIERVIRTLKAQCVHRHRFETLQHASRVIAHWIQYYNHRRPHQALKMKSSAEAFALAT' A
#
# COMPACT_ATOMS: atom_id res chain seq x y z
N MET A 1 17.72 14.12 -3.38
CA MET A 1 17.25 15.50 -3.57
C MET A 1 15.82 15.58 -3.02
N PRO A 2 15.51 16.47 -2.07
CA PRO A 2 14.18 16.59 -1.48
C PRO A 2 13.20 17.23 -2.49
N HIS A 3 11.95 16.77 -2.47
CA HIS A 3 10.82 17.24 -3.29
C HIS A 3 10.80 16.81 -4.76
N CYS A 4 10.85 15.50 -5.02
CA CYS A 4 10.38 14.93 -6.29
C CYS A 4 8.85 14.76 -6.22
N PRO A 5 8.03 15.64 -6.82
CA PRO A 5 6.56 15.55 -6.75
C PRO A 5 6.00 14.23 -7.28
N GLN A 6 6.74 13.54 -8.15
CA GLN A 6 6.38 12.21 -8.64
C GLN A 6 6.37 11.13 -7.53
N GLN A 7 7.23 11.26 -6.50
CA GLN A 7 7.23 10.32 -5.37
C GLN A 7 6.05 10.55 -4.43
N ASN A 8 5.61 11.82 -4.28
CA ASN A 8 4.41 12.15 -3.49
C ASN A 8 3.15 11.54 -4.11
N GLY A 9 2.99 11.60 -5.44
CA GLY A 9 1.82 11.03 -6.11
C GLY A 9 1.64 9.51 -5.89
N VAL A 10 2.75 8.77 -5.75
CA VAL A 10 2.71 7.33 -5.45
C VAL A 10 2.22 7.08 -4.03
N ILE A 11 2.79 7.77 -3.04
CA ILE A 11 2.40 7.57 -1.64
C ILE A 11 0.97 8.06 -1.40
N GLU A 12 0.55 9.15 -2.02
CA GLU A 12 -0.83 9.65 -1.95
C GLU A 12 -1.82 8.63 -2.50
N ARG A 13 -1.49 7.96 -3.62
CA ARG A 13 -2.33 6.89 -4.19
C ARG A 13 -2.42 5.68 -3.27
N VAL A 14 -1.33 5.30 -2.62
CA VAL A 14 -1.31 4.22 -1.62
C VAL A 14 -2.20 4.58 -0.44
N ILE A 15 -2.02 5.77 0.14
CA ILE A 15 -2.82 6.27 1.28
C ILE A 15 -4.30 6.33 0.92
N ARG A 16 -4.66 6.81 -0.28
CA ARG A 16 -6.05 6.84 -0.74
C ARG A 16 -6.65 5.44 -0.80
N THR A 17 -5.89 4.47 -1.32
CA THR A 17 -6.35 3.08 -1.44
C THR A 17 -6.48 2.42 -0.07
N LEU A 18 -5.53 2.65 0.84
CA LEU A 18 -5.58 2.20 2.23
C LEU A 18 -6.82 2.75 2.93
N LYS A 19 -7.09 4.06 2.79
CA LYS A 19 -8.28 4.66 3.40
C LYS A 19 -9.56 4.03 2.86
N ALA A 20 -9.69 3.90 1.54
CA ALA A 20 -10.90 3.35 0.90
C ALA A 20 -11.17 1.87 1.22
N GLN A 21 -10.13 1.04 1.29
CA GLN A 21 -10.29 -0.41 1.45
C GLN A 21 -10.20 -0.88 2.89
N CYS A 22 -9.45 -0.18 3.73
CA CYS A 22 -9.16 -0.60 5.10
C CYS A 22 -9.82 0.32 6.11
N VAL A 23 -9.42 1.60 6.15
CA VAL A 23 -9.83 2.54 7.21
C VAL A 23 -11.34 2.81 7.20
N HIS A 24 -11.95 3.08 6.04
CA HIS A 24 -13.39 3.34 5.98
C HIS A 24 -14.26 2.10 6.21
N ARG A 25 -13.68 0.89 6.17
CA ARG A 25 -14.40 -0.38 6.36
C ARG A 25 -14.25 -0.97 7.76
N HIS A 26 -13.35 -0.41 8.58
CA HIS A 26 -13.06 -0.93 9.92
C HIS A 26 -13.31 0.15 10.98
N ARG A 27 -14.03 -0.20 12.03
CA ARG A 27 -14.01 0.54 13.28
C ARG A 27 -12.84 0.04 14.12
N PHE A 28 -11.85 0.89 14.35
CA PHE A 28 -10.71 0.55 15.21
C PHE A 28 -11.05 0.87 16.66
N GLU A 29 -10.98 -0.15 17.50
CA GLU A 29 -11.25 -0.02 18.95
C GLU A 29 -10.02 0.50 19.70
N THR A 30 -8.81 0.22 19.20
CA THR A 30 -7.55 0.67 19.80
C THR A 30 -6.50 0.96 18.72
N LEU A 31 -5.50 1.78 19.06
CA LEU A 31 -4.36 2.05 18.18
C LEU A 31 -3.56 0.78 17.85
N GLN A 32 -3.46 -0.17 18.79
CA GLN A 32 -2.81 -1.46 18.55
C GLN A 32 -3.58 -2.30 17.54
N HIS A 33 -4.90 -2.31 17.62
CA HIS A 33 -5.75 -2.98 16.63
C HIS A 33 -5.58 -2.34 15.25
N ALA A 34 -5.62 -1.00 15.17
CA ALA A 34 -5.38 -0.28 13.92
C ALA A 34 -4.00 -0.61 13.31
N SER A 35 -2.95 -0.63 14.13
CA SER A 35 -1.59 -0.96 13.68
C SER A 35 -1.50 -2.36 13.07
N ARG A 36 -2.09 -3.37 13.72
CA ARG A 36 -2.12 -4.76 13.21
C ARG A 36 -2.87 -4.87 11.88
N VAL A 37 -4.04 -4.24 11.78
CA VAL A 37 -4.87 -4.29 10.57
C VAL A 37 -4.19 -3.57 9.41
N ILE A 38 -3.57 -2.40 9.67
CA ILE A 38 -2.81 -1.66 8.66
C ILE A 38 -1.58 -2.47 8.20
N ALA A 39 -0.83 -3.08 9.13
CA ALA A 39 0.32 -3.92 8.80
C ALA A 39 -0.08 -5.10 7.91
N HIS A 40 -1.17 -5.80 8.26
CA HIS A 40 -1.71 -6.89 7.44
C HIS A 40 -2.14 -6.40 6.05
N TRP A 41 -2.78 -5.23 5.97
CA TRP A 41 -3.16 -4.64 4.70
C TRP A 41 -1.95 -4.27 3.83
N ILE A 42 -0.88 -3.72 4.42
CA ILE A 42 0.37 -3.41 3.70
C ILE A 42 1.00 -4.68 3.14
N GLN A 43 1.05 -5.76 3.92
CA GLN A 43 1.56 -7.05 3.46
C GLN A 43 0.73 -7.58 2.28
N TYR A 44 -0.61 -7.51 2.36
CA TYR A 44 -1.49 -7.86 1.25
C TYR A 44 -1.23 -7.00 0.01
N TYR A 45 -1.12 -5.68 0.19
CA TYR A 45 -0.88 -4.73 -0.90
C TYR A 45 0.43 -5.02 -1.62
N ASN A 46 1.51 -5.28 -0.88
CA ASN A 46 2.83 -5.50 -1.46
C ASN A 46 2.96 -6.86 -2.14
N HIS A 47 2.37 -7.92 -1.57
CA HIS A 47 2.61 -9.30 -2.03
C HIS A 47 1.50 -9.89 -2.90
N ARG A 48 0.26 -9.38 -2.83
CA ARG A 48 -0.88 -10.02 -3.48
C ARG A 48 -1.61 -9.11 -4.47
N ARG A 49 -1.41 -7.80 -4.42
CA ARG A 49 -2.16 -6.89 -5.30
C ARG A 49 -1.47 -6.77 -6.66
N PRO A 50 -2.06 -7.29 -7.75
CA PRO A 50 -1.51 -7.06 -9.09
C PRO A 50 -1.70 -5.59 -9.48
N HIS A 51 -0.64 -4.95 -9.95
CA HIS A 51 -0.66 -3.57 -10.41
C HIS A 51 -0.53 -3.50 -11.92
N GLN A 52 -1.47 -2.85 -12.59
CA GLN A 52 -1.45 -2.68 -14.04
C GLN A 52 -0.17 -1.96 -14.53
N ALA A 53 0.31 -0.97 -13.77
CA ALA A 53 1.57 -0.29 -14.04
C ALA A 53 2.80 -1.21 -13.93
N LEU A 54 2.69 -2.34 -13.23
CA LEU A 54 3.73 -3.36 -13.05
C LEU A 54 3.45 -4.61 -13.92
N LYS A 55 2.75 -4.47 -15.06
CA LYS A 55 2.35 -5.60 -15.92
C LYS A 55 1.57 -6.68 -15.17
N MET A 56 0.64 -6.27 -14.30
CA MET A 56 -0.16 -7.15 -13.43
C MET A 56 0.64 -7.92 -12.37
N LYS A 57 1.89 -7.53 -12.09
CA LYS A 57 2.68 -8.07 -10.97
C LYS A 57 2.39 -7.35 -9.67
N SER A 58 2.61 -8.03 -8.55
CA SER A 58 2.65 -7.41 -7.24
C SER A 58 3.89 -6.53 -7.08
N SER A 59 3.84 -5.61 -6.11
CA SER A 59 4.97 -4.71 -5.84
C SER A 59 6.23 -5.48 -5.42
N ALA A 60 6.07 -6.56 -4.65
CA ALA A 60 7.16 -7.43 -4.24
C ALA A 60 7.80 -8.18 -5.43
N GLU A 61 6.99 -8.70 -6.36
CA GLU A 61 7.51 -9.37 -7.56
C GLU A 61 8.25 -8.40 -8.48
N ALA A 62 7.75 -7.18 -8.64
CA ALA A 62 8.43 -6.16 -9.43
C ALA A 62 9.77 -5.75 -8.80
N PHE A 63 9.84 -5.68 -7.47
CA PHE A 63 11.09 -5.39 -6.76
C PHE A 63 12.10 -6.55 -6.87
N ALA A 64 11.65 -7.80 -6.73
CA ALA A 64 12.49 -8.98 -6.86
C ALA A 64 13.09 -9.15 -8.27
N LEU A 65 12.41 -8.66 -9.31
CA LEU A 65 12.88 -8.66 -10.71
C LEU A 65 13.78 -7.47 -11.07
N ALA A 66 13.90 -6.48 -10.17
CA ALA A 66 14.76 -5.32 -10.34
C ALA A 66 16.16 -5.50 -9.70
N THR A 67 16.44 -6.70 -9.17
CA THR A 67 17.75 -7.16 -8.67
C THR A 67 18.34 -8.15 -9.67
#